data_AF-A0A4P9TG46-F1
#
_entry.id   AF-A0A4P9TG46-F1
#
_cell.length_a   1.000
_cell.length_b   1.000
_cell.length_c   1.000
_cell.angle_alpha   90.00
_cell.angle_beta   90.00
_cell.angle_gamma   90.00
#
_symmetry.space_group_name_H-M   'P 1'
#
loop_
_entity.id
_entity.type
_entity.pdbx_description
1 polymer ?
#
loop_
_entity_poly.entity_id
_entity_poly.type
_entity_poly.pdbx_seq_one_letter_code
_entity_poly.pdbx_strand_id
1 'polypeptide(L)' 'MSTQVRKPTARICESCGRGEQWDERLEAWQIARDGGEKQVGNPHCIHEWDITGTFTPVDATDS' A
#
# COMPACT_ATOMS: atom_id res chain seq x y z
N MET A 1 27.45 2.95 -7.96
CA MET A 1 26.12 3.24 -7.37
C MET A 1 25.25 2.00 -7.51
N SER A 2 24.60 1.55 -6.43
CA SER A 2 23.60 0.47 -6.48
C SER A 2 22.22 1.09 -6.40
N THR A 3 21.37 0.87 -7.41
CA THR A 3 19.97 1.28 -7.38
C THR A 3 19.23 0.49 -6.31
N GLN A 4 18.67 1.18 -5.33
CA GLN A 4 17.86 0.55 -4.29
C GLN A 4 16.42 0.41 -4.80
N VAL A 5 15.91 -0.83 -4.76
CA VAL A 5 14.52 -1.13 -5.06
C VAL A 5 13.73 -1.17 -3.75
N ARG A 6 12.58 -0.51 -3.75
CA ARG A 6 11.68 -0.39 -2.59
C ARG A 6 10.28 -0.88 -2.93
N LYS A 7 9.58 -1.32 -1.90
CA LYS A 7 8.19 -1.78 -1.95
C LYS A 7 7.26 -0.74 -1.30
N PRO A 8 6.00 -0.63 -1.74
CA PRO A 8 5.02 0.18 -1.03
C PRO A 8 4.72 -0.43 0.33
N THR A 9 4.45 0.41 1.32
CA THR A 9 4.08 0.01 2.69
C THR A 9 2.64 0.39 3.05
N ALA A 10 1.96 1.14 2.18
CA ALA A 10 0.56 1.49 2.29
C ALA A 10 -0.08 1.47 0.90
N ARG A 11 -1.37 1.14 0.85
CA ARG A 11 -2.18 1.18 -0.37
C ARG A 11 -3.64 1.44 -0.04
N ILE A 12 -4.37 2.02 -1.00
CA ILE A 12 -5.80 2.30 -0.90
C ILE A 12 -6.47 1.74 -2.15
N CYS A 13 -7.59 1.04 -1.97
CA CYS A 13 -8.34 0.45 -3.06
C CYS A 13 -9.05 1.58 -3.81
N GLU A 14 -8.79 1.70 -5.12
CA GLU A 14 -9.32 2.78 -5.94
C GLU A 14 -10.83 2.66 -6.14
N SER A 15 -11.38 1.46 -6.01
CA SER A 15 -12.81 1.18 -6.17
C SER A 15 -13.62 1.37 -4.88
N CYS A 16 -13.16 0.87 -3.73
CA CYS A 16 -13.96 0.85 -2.49
C CYS A 16 -13.31 1.56 -1.30
N GLY A 17 -12.13 2.14 -1.46
CA GLY A 17 -11.45 2.90 -0.41
C GLY A 17 -10.89 2.05 0.74
N ARG A 18 -10.87 0.72 0.65
CA ARG A 18 -10.16 -0.13 1.63
C ARG A 18 -8.71 0.35 1.75
N GLY A 19 -8.29 0.69 2.96
CA GLY A 19 -6.90 1.03 3.27
C GLY A 19 -6.17 -0.17 3.85
N GLU A 20 -4.95 -0.43 3.38
CA GLU A 20 -4.08 -1.47 3.92
C GLU A 20 -2.67 -0.94 4.17
N GLN A 21 -2.04 -1.49 5.21
CA GLN A 21 -0.65 -1.22 5.58
C GLN A 21 0.11 -2.55 5.65
N TRP A 22 1.36 -2.54 5.18
CA TRP A 22 2.25 -3.69 5.30
C TRP A 22 2.72 -3.82 6.75
N ASP A 23 2.48 -4.98 7.36
CA ASP A 23 2.99 -5.32 8.68
C ASP A 23 4.28 -6.14 8.51
N GLU A 24 5.44 -5.55 8.84
CA GLU A 24 6.75 -6.21 8.71
C GLU A 24 6.92 -7.40 9.67
N ARG A 25 6.16 -7.47 10.77
CA ARG A 25 6.24 -8.57 11.73
C ARG A 25 5.42 -9.78 11.25
N LEU A 26 4.27 -9.53 10.64
CA LEU A 26 3.41 -10.56 10.07
C LEU A 26 3.78 -10.90 8.63
N GLU A 27 4.65 -10.10 8.01
CA GLU A 27 5.00 -10.14 6.59
C GLU A 27 3.76 -10.21 5.70
N ALA A 28 2.75 -9.39 6.03
CA ALA A 28 1.45 -9.41 5.37
C ALA A 28 0.75 -8.05 5.40
N TRP A 29 -0.10 -7.82 4.41
CA TRP A 29 -0.99 -6.66 4.37
C TRP A 29 -2.09 -6.78 5.43
N GLN A 30 -2.27 -5.73 6.22
CA GLN A 30 -3.31 -5.62 7.23
C GLN A 30 -4.23 -4.44 6.94
N ILE A 31 -5.51 -4.56 7.28
CA ILE A 31 -6.46 -3.45 7.16
C ILE A 31 -6.00 -2.30 8.06
N ALA A 32 -5.78 -1.14 7.43
CA ALA A 32 -5.39 0.09 8.10
C ALA A 32 -6.44 0.51 9.12
N ARG A 33 -5.99 1.24 10.16
CA ARG A 33 -6.89 1.89 11.10
C ARG A 33 -6.70 3.39 11.02
N ASP A 34 -7.81 4.12 11.02
CA ASP A 34 -7.86 5.57 11.15
C ASP A 34 -8.75 5.90 12.35
N GLY A 35 -8.25 6.71 13.29
CA GLY A 35 -8.94 6.97 14.55
C GLY A 35 -9.29 5.73 15.39
N GLY A 36 -8.62 4.59 15.15
CA GLY A 36 -8.95 3.28 15.76
C GLY A 36 -9.95 2.44 14.97
N GLU A 37 -10.66 3.02 14.00
CA GLU A 37 -11.62 2.33 13.14
C GLU A 37 -10.94 1.65 11.96
N LYS A 38 -11.34 0.41 11.65
CA LYS A 38 -10.79 -0.33 10.52
C LYS A 38 -11.32 0.22 9.20
N GLN A 39 -10.41 0.53 8.28
CA GLN A 39 -10.72 1.00 6.94
C GLN A 39 -11.05 -0.18 6.01
N VAL A 40 -12.14 -0.89 6.32
CA VAL A 40 -12.47 -2.19 5.73
C VAL A 40 -12.90 -2.13 4.26
N GLY A 41 -13.33 -0.95 3.77
CA GLY A 41 -13.95 -0.79 2.46
C GLY A 41 -15.19 -1.67 2.28
N ASN A 42 -15.45 -2.12 1.05
CA ASN A 42 -16.51 -3.09 0.76
C ASN A 42 -15.96 -4.53 0.79
N PRO A 43 -16.47 -5.43 1.66
CA PRO A 43 -16.05 -6.84 1.71
C PRO A 43 -16.29 -7.63 0.41
N HIS A 44 -17.23 -7.19 -0.42
CA HIS A 44 -17.57 -7.82 -1.70
C HIS A 44 -16.86 -7.18 -2.90
N CYS A 45 -15.97 -6.21 -2.68
CA CYS A 45 -15.16 -5.61 -3.74
C CYS A 45 -14.03 -6.56 -4.14
N ILE A 46 -13.82 -6.70 -5.45
CA ILE A 46 -12.56 -7.20 -6.00
C ILE A 46 -11.62 -5.99 -6.01
N HIS A 47 -10.75 -5.89 -5.01
CA HIS A 47 -9.97 -4.68 -4.79
C HIS A 47 -9.05 -4.38 -5.97
N GLU A 48 -9.09 -3.12 -6.41
CA GLU A 48 -8.22 -2.56 -7.44
C GLU A 48 -7.23 -1.61 -6.77
N TRP A 49 -5.95 -1.78 -7.10
CA TRP A 49 -4.86 -1.01 -6.50
C TRP A 49 -4.16 -0.23 -7.60
N ASP A 50 -3.66 0.94 -7.24
CA ASP A 50 -2.81 1.72 -8.12
C ASP A 50 -1.47 0.98 -8.36
N ILE A 51 -1.34 0.32 -9.52
CA ILE A 51 -0.15 -0.44 -9.94
C ILE A 51 0.78 0.39 -10.81
N THR A 52 0.28 1.48 -11.41
CA THR A 52 0.98 2.29 -12.41
C THR A 52 1.29 3.70 -11.94
N GLY A 53 0.72 4.14 -10.83
CA GLY A 53 0.70 5.54 -10.42
C GLY A 53 1.85 5.93 -9.51
N THR A 54 1.53 6.71 -8.48
CA THR A 54 2.47 7.66 -7.81
C THR A 54 3.69 7.03 -7.13
N PHE A 55 3.68 5.72 -6.89
CA PHE A 55 4.80 5.03 -6.27
C PHE A 55 5.88 4.67 -7.29
N THR A 56 7.08 5.23 -7.11
CA THR A 56 8.26 4.84 -7.89
C THR A 56 9.08 3.79 -7.11
N PRO A 57 9.32 2.59 -7.67
CA PRO A 57 10.01 1.50 -6.98
C PRO A 57 11.53 1.67 -6.91
N VAL A 58 12.10 2.67 -7.61
CA VAL A 58 13.53 2.98 -7.59
C VAL A 58 13.77 4.27 -6.82
N ASP A 59 14.72 4.26 -5.89
CA ASP A 59 15.16 5.50 -5.25
C ASP A 59 16.02 6.31 -6.23
N ALA A 60 15.65 7.58 -6.42
CA ALA A 60 16.47 8.55 -7.15
C ALA A 60 17.65 8.98 -6.26
N THR A 61 18.62 8.09 -6.08
CA THR A 61 19.96 8.48 -5.63
C THR A 61 20.73 8.92 -6.86
N ASP A 62 20.41 10.11 -7.37
CA ASP A 62 21.26 10.82 -8.33
C ASP A 62 22.20 11.70 -7.51
N SER A 63 23.51 11.51 -7.65
CA SER A 63 24.55 12.37 -7.06
C SER A 63 25.24 13.19 -8.13
#